data_AF-A0AA35RQU3-F1
#
_entry.id   AF-A0AA35RQU3-F1
#
_cell.length_a   1.000
_cell.length_b   1.000
_cell.length_c   1.000
_cell.angle_alpha   90.00
_cell.angle_beta   90.00
_cell.angle_gamma   90.00
#
_symmetry.space_group_name_H-M   'P 1'
#
loop_
_entity.id
_entity.type
_entity.pdbx_description
1 polymer ?
#
loop_
_entity_poly.entity_id
_entity_poly.type
_entity_poly.pdbx_seq_one_letter_code
_entity_poly.pdbx_strand_id
1 'polypeptide(L)'
;MLLCPLLILAHRRRGLLGSVVYVMVTLAWTGLLFCGSHYLTGSWDFLSATHGVILTVPDLTPNVGLFWYFFTEAFEHFRVFFLCVFQINAFLYVLPLSFRFSEHPVFLAYVLLSLMALFKSYPSVGDLALPLSLLPLWSHTFRYLRYTLVVLCMFLMTSVLCPVFWYLWIHAGSANANFFFATTLAYSLAQVFLVSDVMYSFLVHRYDLCHGLPRVDSHGHTIALALR
;
A
#
# COMPACT_ATOMS: atom_id res chain seq x y z
N MET A 1 -8.38 -6.32 -1.96
CA MET A 1 -7.98 -6.08 -0.55
C MET A 1 -8.89 -5.08 0.17
N LEU A 2 -9.43 -4.04 -0.50
CA LEU A 2 -10.33 -3.05 0.13
C LEU A 2 -11.73 -3.57 0.52
N LEU A 3 -12.11 -4.77 0.06
CA LEU A 3 -13.36 -5.40 0.49
C LEU A 3 -13.35 -5.70 2.00
N CYS A 4 -12.21 -6.10 2.57
CA CYS A 4 -12.09 -6.44 3.99
C CYS A 4 -12.51 -5.32 4.95
N PRO A 5 -11.98 -4.07 4.85
CA PRO A 5 -12.43 -2.99 5.72
C PRO A 5 -13.91 -2.61 5.51
N LEU A 6 -14.42 -2.72 4.28
CA LEU A 6 -15.84 -2.48 3.98
C LEU A 6 -16.74 -3.54 4.62
N LEU A 7 -16.34 -4.81 4.60
CA LEU A 7 -17.07 -5.89 5.25
C LEU A 7 -17.09 -5.75 6.76
N ILE A 8 -15.97 -5.36 7.36
CA ILE A 8 -15.88 -5.10 8.81
C ILE A 8 -16.82 -3.94 9.18
N LEU A 9 -16.84 -2.87 8.39
CA LEU A 9 -17.74 -1.74 8.59
C LEU A 9 -19.22 -2.14 8.45
N ALA A 10 -19.54 -2.93 7.44
CA ALA A 10 -20.89 -3.44 7.18
C ALA A 10 -21.37 -4.37 8.31
N HIS A 11 -20.49 -5.26 8.77
CA HIS A 11 -20.77 -6.19 9.86
C HIS A 11 -21.09 -5.44 11.15
N ARG A 12 -20.30 -4.40 11.46
CA ARG A 12 -20.50 -3.59 12.66
C ARG A 12 -21.81 -2.81 12.66
N ARG A 13 -22.27 -2.33 11.49
CA ARG A 13 -23.50 -1.53 11.38
C ARG A 13 -24.78 -2.36 11.30
N ARG A 14 -24.74 -3.51 10.61
CA ARG A 14 -25.95 -4.26 10.20
C ARG A 14 -25.83 -5.78 10.40
N GLY A 15 -24.82 -6.24 11.14
CA GLY A 15 -24.56 -7.66 11.38
C GLY A 15 -24.24 -8.44 10.10
N LEU A 16 -24.45 -9.77 10.15
CA LEU A 16 -24.18 -10.68 9.03
C LEU A 16 -24.95 -10.31 7.75
N LEU A 17 -26.23 -9.93 7.89
CA LEU A 17 -27.08 -9.49 6.77
C LEU A 17 -26.49 -8.27 6.07
N GLY A 18 -25.98 -7.30 6.84
CA GLY A 18 -25.26 -6.15 6.31
C GLY A 18 -24.07 -6.54 5.44
N SER A 19 -23.20 -7.40 5.97
CA SER A 19 -22.02 -7.88 5.24
C SER A 19 -22.40 -8.58 3.94
N VAL A 20 -23.40 -9.46 3.96
CA VAL A 20 -23.88 -10.17 2.76
C VAL A 20 -24.42 -9.18 1.73
N VAL A 21 -25.22 -8.21 2.13
CA VAL A 21 -25.73 -7.17 1.21
C VAL A 21 -24.59 -6.38 0.58
N TYR A 22 -23.56 -6.00 1.34
CA TYR A 22 -22.40 -5.29 0.77
C TYR A 22 -21.61 -6.17 -0.21
N VAL A 23 -21.40 -7.45 0.09
CA VAL A 23 -20.79 -8.39 -0.88
C VAL A 23 -21.62 -8.44 -2.16
N MET A 24 -22.93 -8.64 -2.04
CA MET A 24 -23.83 -8.71 -3.20
C MET A 24 -23.82 -7.43 -4.02
N VAL A 25 -23.83 -6.26 -3.38
CA VAL A 25 -23.74 -4.96 -4.06
C VAL A 25 -22.40 -4.81 -4.77
N THR A 26 -21.28 -5.20 -4.15
CA THR A 26 -19.97 -5.16 -4.82
C THR A 26 -19.88 -6.12 -6.01
N LEU A 27 -20.44 -7.33 -5.90
CA LEU A 27 -20.51 -8.29 -6.99
C LEU A 27 -21.41 -7.80 -8.12
N ALA A 28 -22.55 -7.18 -7.79
CA ALA A 28 -23.45 -6.59 -8.78
C ALA A 28 -22.77 -5.43 -9.53
N TRP A 29 -22.10 -4.53 -8.83
CA TRP A 29 -21.38 -3.42 -9.45
C TRP A 29 -20.21 -3.89 -10.32
N THR A 30 -19.41 -4.85 -9.85
CA THR A 30 -18.31 -5.41 -10.66
C THR A 30 -18.83 -6.15 -11.88
N GLY A 31 -19.90 -6.93 -11.74
CA GLY A 31 -20.57 -7.58 -12.87
C GLY A 31 -21.10 -6.56 -13.89
N LEU A 32 -21.73 -5.48 -13.42
CA LEU A 32 -22.23 -4.40 -14.29
C LEU A 32 -21.08 -3.73 -15.06
N LEU A 33 -19.94 -3.47 -14.40
CA LEU A 33 -18.76 -2.92 -15.05
C LEU A 33 -18.16 -3.88 -16.09
N PHE A 34 -18.13 -5.18 -15.82
CA PHE A 34 -17.66 -6.18 -16.80
C PHE A 34 -18.62 -6.31 -17.99
N CYS A 35 -19.93 -6.31 -17.76
CA CYS A 35 -20.92 -6.28 -18.84
C CYS A 35 -20.79 -5.00 -19.69
N GLY A 36 -20.60 -3.84 -19.04
CA GLY A 36 -20.35 -2.58 -19.73
C GLY A 36 -19.06 -2.61 -20.54
N SER A 37 -17.97 -3.16 -19.98
CA SER A 37 -16.70 -3.34 -20.68
C SER A 37 -16.85 -4.25 -21.89
N HIS A 38 -17.53 -5.38 -21.75
CA HIS A 38 -17.80 -6.30 -22.84
C HIS A 38 -18.64 -5.66 -23.94
N TYR A 39 -19.66 -4.88 -23.57
CA TYR A 39 -20.48 -4.15 -24.55
C TYR A 39 -19.67 -3.12 -25.34
N LEU A 40 -18.73 -2.41 -24.70
CA LEU A 40 -17.89 -1.41 -25.36
C LEU A 40 -16.78 -2.00 -26.21
N THR A 41 -16.17 -3.10 -25.78
CA THR A 41 -15.04 -3.75 -26.50
C THR A 41 -15.49 -4.83 -27.48
N GLY A 42 -16.70 -5.37 -27.34
CA GLY A 42 -17.23 -6.44 -28.19
C GLY A 42 -16.59 -7.81 -27.97
N SER A 43 -15.63 -7.96 -27.05
CA SER A 43 -14.96 -9.22 -26.75
C SER A 43 -14.65 -9.35 -25.25
N TRP A 44 -14.15 -10.51 -24.83
CA TRP A 44 -13.66 -10.75 -23.46
C TRP A 44 -12.15 -10.52 -23.32
N ASP A 45 -11.48 -10.13 -24.40
CA ASP A 45 -10.02 -9.95 -24.43
C ASP A 45 -9.57 -8.82 -23.50
N PHE A 46 -10.46 -7.89 -23.14
CA PHE A 46 -10.17 -6.88 -22.15
C PHE A 46 -9.76 -7.49 -20.80
N LEU A 47 -10.27 -8.67 -20.42
CA LEU A 47 -9.94 -9.30 -19.14
C LEU A 47 -8.47 -9.72 -19.09
N SER A 48 -7.98 -10.35 -20.16
CA SER A 48 -6.57 -10.75 -20.24
C SER A 48 -5.68 -9.50 -20.32
N ALA A 49 -6.08 -8.49 -21.09
CA ALA A 49 -5.31 -7.25 -21.28
C ALA A 49 -5.25 -6.36 -20.03
N THR A 50 -6.30 -6.34 -19.19
CA THR A 50 -6.38 -5.43 -18.02
C THR A 50 -6.06 -6.11 -16.70
N HIS A 51 -6.63 -7.28 -16.44
CA HIS A 51 -6.49 -8.00 -15.18
C HIS A 51 -5.46 -9.12 -15.27
N GLY A 52 -5.41 -9.81 -16.42
CA GLY A 52 -4.44 -10.87 -16.69
C GLY A 52 -3.00 -10.36 -16.63
N VAL A 53 -2.71 -9.23 -17.28
CA VAL A 53 -1.39 -8.59 -17.29
C VAL A 53 -0.85 -8.30 -15.89
N ILE A 54 -1.71 -7.87 -14.96
CA ILE A 54 -1.29 -7.59 -13.57
C ILE A 54 -0.84 -8.86 -12.85
N LEU A 55 -1.44 -10.00 -13.16
CA LEU A 55 -1.11 -11.27 -12.51
C LEU A 55 0.07 -11.97 -13.17
N THR A 56 0.13 -11.98 -14.51
CA THR A 56 1.13 -12.72 -15.29
C THR A 56 2.41 -11.91 -15.55
N VAL A 57 2.35 -10.58 -15.41
CA VAL A 57 3.46 -9.63 -15.61
C VAL A 57 4.30 -9.98 -16.84
N PRO A 58 3.69 -10.02 -18.05
CA PRO A 58 4.34 -10.48 -19.26
C PRO A 58 5.42 -9.50 -19.72
N ASP A 59 5.14 -8.20 -19.57
CA ASP A 59 6.03 -7.11 -19.97
C ASP A 59 6.96 -6.70 -18.81
N LEU A 60 8.25 -6.61 -19.12
CA LEU A 60 9.30 -6.22 -18.17
C LEU A 60 9.91 -4.86 -18.54
N THR A 61 9.16 -4.03 -19.27
CA THR A 61 9.56 -2.65 -19.52
C THR A 61 9.88 -1.92 -18.21
N PRO A 62 10.96 -1.13 -18.18
CA PRO A 62 11.39 -0.43 -16.98
C PRO A 62 10.30 0.46 -16.42
N ASN A 63 10.01 0.30 -15.13
CA ASN A 63 9.00 1.06 -14.42
C ASN A 63 9.44 1.36 -12.98
N VAL A 64 8.59 2.01 -12.20
CA VAL A 64 8.91 2.40 -10.80
C VAL A 64 8.80 1.20 -9.83
N GLY A 65 8.30 0.05 -10.31
CA GLY A 65 8.03 -1.13 -9.51
C GLY A 65 9.21 -2.07 -9.33
N LEU A 66 9.00 -3.04 -8.45
CA LEU A 66 10.01 -4.04 -8.10
C LEU A 66 10.07 -5.21 -9.10
N PHE A 67 8.99 -5.44 -9.85
CA PHE A 67 8.82 -6.64 -10.66
C PHE A 67 9.75 -6.66 -11.87
N TRP A 68 9.82 -5.57 -12.64
CA TRP A 68 10.50 -5.56 -13.94
C TRP A 68 11.97 -6.01 -13.83
N TYR A 69 12.72 -5.45 -12.87
CA TYR A 69 14.14 -5.71 -12.73
C TYR A 69 14.40 -7.11 -12.14
N PHE A 70 13.65 -7.49 -11.09
CA PHE A 70 13.76 -8.82 -10.49
C PHE A 70 13.49 -9.94 -11.50
N PHE A 71 12.42 -9.82 -12.30
CA PHE A 71 12.09 -10.83 -13.32
C PHE A 71 12.95 -10.75 -14.57
N THR A 72 13.68 -9.64 -14.79
CA THR A 72 14.71 -9.56 -15.83
C THR A 72 15.96 -10.34 -15.43
N GLU A 73 16.32 -10.33 -14.14
CA GLU A 73 17.47 -11.10 -13.62
C GLU A 73 17.14 -12.57 -13.32
N ALA A 74 15.88 -12.88 -13.00
CA ALA A 74 15.46 -14.23 -12.67
C ALA A 74 15.46 -15.17 -13.89
N PHE A 75 15.89 -16.41 -13.68
CA PHE A 75 15.79 -17.44 -14.72
C PHE A 75 14.34 -17.75 -15.07
N GLU A 76 14.06 -17.88 -16.37
CA GLU A 76 12.72 -18.14 -16.89
C GLU A 76 12.08 -19.40 -16.29
N HIS A 77 12.89 -20.46 -16.07
CA HIS A 77 12.42 -21.70 -15.47
C HIS A 77 11.79 -21.52 -14.08
N PHE A 78 12.26 -20.55 -13.30
CA PHE A 78 11.74 -20.25 -11.95
C PHE A 78 10.74 -19.08 -11.93
N ARG A 79 10.42 -18.48 -13.09
CA ARG A 79 9.56 -17.29 -13.18
C ARG A 79 8.20 -17.51 -12.53
N VAL A 80 7.54 -18.64 -12.84
CA VAL A 80 6.20 -18.94 -12.31
C VAL A 80 6.22 -19.05 -10.78
N PHE A 81 7.25 -19.69 -10.22
CA PHE A 81 7.42 -19.80 -8.77
C PHE A 81 7.52 -18.42 -8.11
N PHE A 82 8.41 -17.56 -8.61
CA PHE A 82 8.58 -16.23 -8.05
C PHE A 82 7.36 -15.33 -8.28
N LEU A 83 6.66 -15.45 -9.42
CA LEU A 83 5.40 -14.74 -9.64
C LEU A 83 4.37 -15.11 -8.56
N CYS A 84 4.18 -16.40 -8.29
CA CYS A 84 3.29 -16.84 -7.23
C CYS A 84 3.70 -16.27 -5.86
N VAL A 85 4.99 -16.30 -5.51
CA VAL A 85 5.49 -15.75 -4.24
C VAL A 85 5.20 -14.26 -4.12
N PHE A 86 5.49 -13.47 -5.15
CA PHE A 86 5.26 -12.03 -5.14
C PHE A 86 3.76 -11.69 -5.03
N GLN A 87 2.91 -12.40 -5.77
CA GLN A 87 1.46 -12.18 -5.73
C GLN A 87 0.88 -12.58 -4.36
N ILE A 88 1.27 -13.74 -3.81
CA ILE A 88 0.83 -14.18 -2.47
C ILE A 88 1.29 -13.18 -1.40
N ASN A 89 2.53 -12.69 -1.48
CA ASN A 89 3.06 -11.72 -0.53
C ASN A 89 2.20 -10.46 -0.45
N ALA A 90 1.69 -9.96 -1.58
CA ALA A 90 0.77 -8.83 -1.59
C ALA A 90 -0.48 -9.10 -0.74
N PHE A 91 -1.07 -10.30 -0.82
CA PHE A 91 -2.29 -10.66 -0.08
C PHE A 91 -2.06 -11.12 1.35
N LEU A 92 -0.85 -11.59 1.69
CA LEU A 92 -0.54 -12.17 2.99
C LEU A 92 -0.82 -11.19 4.15
N TYR A 93 -0.57 -9.90 3.95
CA TYR A 93 -0.79 -8.87 4.95
C TYR A 93 -2.27 -8.55 5.24
N VAL A 94 -3.20 -8.93 4.35
CA VAL A 94 -4.62 -8.58 4.48
C VAL A 94 -5.24 -9.20 5.72
N LEU A 95 -4.99 -10.49 5.96
CA LEU A 95 -5.57 -11.24 7.06
C LEU A 95 -5.13 -10.70 8.45
N PRO A 96 -3.83 -10.65 8.79
CA PRO A 96 -3.40 -10.21 10.12
C PRO A 96 -3.77 -8.76 10.40
N LEU A 97 -3.68 -7.86 9.40
CA LEU A 97 -4.07 -6.46 9.57
C LEU A 97 -5.57 -6.30 9.79
N SER A 98 -6.39 -7.08 9.07
CA SER A 98 -7.85 -7.05 9.24
C SER A 98 -8.27 -7.47 10.64
N PHE A 99 -7.61 -8.49 11.22
CA PHE A 99 -7.86 -8.87 12.61
C PHE A 99 -7.38 -7.79 13.59
N ARG A 100 -6.16 -7.26 13.40
CA ARG A 100 -5.54 -6.30 14.33
C ARG A 100 -6.24 -4.95 14.40
N PHE A 101 -6.76 -4.46 13.26
CA PHE A 101 -7.38 -3.14 13.12
C PHE A 101 -8.89 -3.21 12.86
N SER A 102 -9.53 -4.31 13.24
CA SER A 102 -10.98 -4.52 13.08
C SER A 102 -11.85 -3.41 13.69
N GLU A 103 -11.39 -2.78 14.78
CA GLU A 103 -12.10 -1.67 15.41
C GLU A 103 -12.02 -0.34 14.63
N HIS A 104 -11.02 -0.19 13.75
CA HIS A 104 -10.69 1.05 13.02
C HIS A 104 -10.65 0.79 11.51
N PRO A 105 -11.80 0.57 10.87
CA PRO A 105 -11.86 0.16 9.46
C PRO A 105 -11.30 1.21 8.49
N VAL A 106 -11.38 2.51 8.84
CA VAL A 106 -10.82 3.60 8.01
C VAL A 106 -9.29 3.58 8.03
N PHE A 107 -8.69 3.34 9.20
CA PHE A 107 -7.24 3.20 9.31
C PHE A 107 -6.75 1.94 8.59
N LEU A 108 -7.47 0.83 8.73
CA LEU A 108 -7.21 -0.39 7.97
C LEU A 108 -7.26 -0.14 6.46
N ALA A 109 -8.24 0.61 5.96
CA ALA A 109 -8.33 0.95 4.55
C ALA A 109 -7.10 1.74 4.07
N TYR A 110 -6.62 2.72 4.84
CA TYR A 110 -5.40 3.47 4.52
C TYR A 110 -4.15 2.58 4.45
N VAL A 111 -3.97 1.68 5.42
CA VAL A 111 -2.83 0.75 5.42
C VAL A 111 -2.90 -0.18 4.20
N LEU A 112 -4.08 -0.74 3.91
CA LEU A 112 -4.26 -1.62 2.75
C LEU A 112 -4.10 -0.89 1.42
N LEU A 113 -4.52 0.38 1.31
CA LEU A 113 -4.26 1.22 0.14
C LEU A 113 -2.76 1.44 -0.09
N SER A 114 -2.04 1.74 0.98
CA SER A 114 -0.59 1.94 0.90
C SER A 114 0.14 0.65 0.52
N LEU A 115 -0.29 -0.50 1.05
CA LEU A 115 0.24 -1.82 0.65
C LEU A 115 -0.10 -2.19 -0.79
N MET A 116 -1.29 -1.83 -1.28
CA MET A 116 -1.64 -2.00 -2.70
C MET A 116 -0.70 -1.20 -3.60
N ALA A 117 -0.45 0.08 -3.28
CA ALA A 117 0.46 0.92 -4.05
C ALA A 117 1.88 0.35 -4.09
N LEU A 118 2.33 -0.26 -2.99
CA LEU A 118 3.67 -0.82 -2.84
C LEU A 118 3.87 -2.15 -3.58
N PHE A 119 2.90 -3.07 -3.51
CA PHE A 119 3.02 -4.41 -4.08
C PHE A 119 2.38 -4.58 -5.47
N LYS A 120 1.85 -3.50 -6.06
CA LYS A 120 1.32 -3.51 -7.42
C LYS A 120 2.41 -3.89 -8.43
N SER A 121 2.09 -4.75 -9.39
CA SER A 121 3.05 -5.26 -10.38
C SER A 121 3.56 -4.20 -11.37
N TYR A 122 2.70 -3.25 -11.74
CA TYR A 122 3.04 -2.09 -12.56
C TYR A 122 2.66 -0.79 -11.83
N PRO A 123 3.44 -0.38 -10.82
CA PRO A 123 3.15 0.83 -10.08
C PRO A 123 3.59 2.06 -10.86
N SER A 124 2.84 3.12 -10.66
CA SER A 124 3.08 4.47 -11.16
C SER A 124 3.32 5.40 -9.98
N VAL A 125 4.01 6.52 -10.21
CA VAL A 125 4.22 7.56 -9.17
C VAL A 125 2.88 8.06 -8.62
N GLY A 126 1.82 8.06 -9.45
CA GLY A 126 0.47 8.47 -9.06
C GLY A 126 -0.23 7.52 -8.10
N ASP A 127 0.18 6.24 -8.01
CA ASP A 127 -0.45 5.28 -7.09
C ASP A 127 -0.25 5.67 -5.62
N LEU A 128 0.80 6.44 -5.31
CA LEU A 128 1.06 6.96 -3.97
C LEU A 128 0.23 8.22 -3.63
N ALA A 129 -0.41 8.87 -4.61
CA ALA A 129 -1.14 10.13 -4.39
C ALA A 129 -2.34 9.96 -3.45
N LEU A 130 -3.13 8.90 -3.65
CA LEU A 130 -4.28 8.57 -2.80
C LEU A 130 -3.88 8.33 -1.33
N PRO A 131 -2.97 7.40 -1.00
CA PRO A 131 -2.56 7.20 0.38
C PRO A 131 -1.93 8.46 0.98
N LEU A 132 -1.10 9.22 0.25
CA LEU A 132 -0.55 10.48 0.78
C LEU A 132 -1.63 11.54 1.05
N SER A 133 -2.65 11.66 0.20
CA SER A 133 -3.76 12.60 0.43
C SER A 133 -4.60 12.26 1.66
N LEU A 134 -4.64 10.99 2.06
CA LEU A 134 -5.35 10.52 3.25
C LEU A 134 -4.52 10.66 4.53
N LEU A 135 -3.19 10.75 4.43
CA LEU A 135 -2.27 10.85 5.57
C LEU A 135 -2.64 11.95 6.59
N PRO A 136 -3.06 13.17 6.20
CA PRO A 136 -3.41 14.23 7.15
C PRO A 136 -4.60 13.91 8.06
N LEU A 137 -5.43 12.92 7.71
CA LEU A 137 -6.54 12.45 8.57
C LEU A 137 -6.03 11.96 9.94
N TRP A 138 -4.79 11.50 10.00
CA TRP A 138 -4.11 11.07 11.23
C TRP A 138 -3.06 12.05 11.73
N SER A 139 -3.18 13.33 11.39
CA SER A 139 -2.28 14.40 11.86
C SER A 139 -2.09 14.45 13.37
N HIS A 140 -3.10 14.07 14.16
CA HIS A 140 -3.03 13.94 15.61
C HIS A 140 -1.98 12.92 16.09
N THR A 141 -1.66 11.92 15.27
CA THR A 141 -0.64 10.90 15.55
C THR A 141 0.77 11.36 15.17
N PHE A 142 0.95 12.43 14.39
CA PHE A 142 2.26 12.78 13.83
C PHE A 142 3.33 13.08 14.89
N ARG A 143 2.94 13.43 16.12
CA ARG A 143 3.85 13.60 17.25
C ARG A 143 4.64 12.33 17.59
N TYR A 144 4.11 11.15 17.29
CA TYR A 144 4.73 9.86 17.61
C TYR A 144 5.53 9.26 16.44
N LEU A 145 5.60 9.95 15.29
CA LEU A 145 6.41 9.51 14.15
C LEU A 145 7.90 9.60 14.49
N ARG A 146 8.65 8.54 14.19
CA ARG A 146 10.08 8.42 14.53
C ARG A 146 11.00 8.68 13.35
N TYR A 147 10.55 8.34 12.14
CA TYR A 147 11.39 8.30 10.95
C TYR A 147 11.05 9.40 9.93
N THR A 148 10.24 10.41 10.31
CA THR A 148 9.76 11.48 9.42
C THR A 148 10.87 12.13 8.59
N LEU A 149 11.99 12.51 9.23
CA LEU A 149 13.11 13.15 8.53
C LEU A 149 13.74 12.21 7.50
N VAL A 150 13.98 10.95 7.88
CA VAL A 150 14.57 9.94 7.00
C VAL A 150 13.66 9.69 5.80
N VAL A 151 12.36 9.47 6.05
CA VAL A 151 11.35 9.23 5.01
C VAL A 151 11.25 10.42 4.06
N LEU A 152 11.21 11.65 4.58
CA LEU A 152 11.15 12.87 3.76
C LEU A 152 12.40 13.01 2.88
N CYS A 153 13.59 12.83 3.47
CA CYS A 153 14.84 12.87 2.71
C CYS A 153 14.87 11.79 1.62
N MET A 154 14.42 10.56 1.90
CA MET A 154 14.37 9.51 0.88
C MET A 154 13.41 9.86 -0.27
N PHE A 155 12.22 10.40 0.02
CA PHE A 155 11.30 10.85 -1.03
C PHE A 155 11.86 12.01 -1.86
N LEU A 156 12.53 12.98 -1.23
CA LEU A 156 13.18 14.10 -1.93
C LEU A 156 14.35 13.62 -2.81
N MET A 157 15.19 12.72 -2.28
CA MET A 157 16.30 12.18 -3.05
C MET A 157 15.82 11.35 -4.23
N THR A 158 14.82 10.49 -4.02
CA THR A 158 14.29 9.62 -5.08
C THR A 158 13.53 10.41 -6.16
N SER A 159 12.84 11.50 -5.82
CA SER A 159 12.16 12.34 -6.81
C SER A 159 13.13 13.06 -7.76
N VAL A 160 14.32 13.41 -7.28
CA VAL A 160 15.38 14.02 -8.10
C VAL A 160 16.20 12.95 -8.84
N LEU A 161 16.61 11.89 -8.16
CA LEU A 161 17.50 10.87 -8.75
C LEU A 161 16.81 10.00 -9.79
N CYS A 162 15.50 9.74 -9.65
CA CYS A 162 14.75 8.89 -10.58
C CYS A 162 14.79 9.42 -12.03
N PRO A 163 14.42 10.69 -12.33
CA PRO A 163 14.52 11.23 -13.69
C PRO A 163 15.98 11.38 -14.17
N VAL A 164 16.92 11.68 -13.25
CA VAL A 164 18.35 11.82 -13.60
C VAL A 164 18.93 10.48 -14.05
N PHE A 165 18.75 9.41 -13.28
CA PHE A 165 19.26 8.09 -13.66
C PHE A 165 18.52 7.49 -14.84
N TRP A 166 17.22 7.77 -15.00
CA TRP A 166 16.50 7.44 -16.23
C TRP A 166 17.18 8.07 -17.46
N TYR A 167 17.43 9.38 -17.40
CA TYR A 167 18.08 10.11 -18.50
C TYR A 167 19.50 9.61 -18.77
N LEU A 168 20.30 9.40 -17.73
CA LEU A 168 21.68 8.93 -17.87
C LEU A 168 21.75 7.53 -18.46
N TRP A 169 20.76 6.67 -18.16
CA TRP A 169 20.69 5.33 -18.69
C TRP A 169 20.17 5.29 -20.14
N ILE A 170 19.02 5.90 -20.40
CA ILE A 170 18.34 5.80 -21.72
C ILE A 170 18.97 6.72 -22.77
N HIS A 171 19.32 7.95 -22.40
CA HIS A 171 19.75 8.97 -23.35
C HIS A 171 21.27 9.17 -23.37
N ALA A 172 21.90 9.29 -22.20
CA ALA A 172 23.34 9.57 -22.14
C ALA A 172 24.22 8.32 -22.28
N GLY A 173 23.69 7.13 -21.97
CA GLY A 173 24.43 5.87 -21.98
C GLY A 173 25.56 5.78 -20.95
N SER A 174 25.60 6.67 -19.98
CA SER A 174 26.68 6.77 -18.97
C SER A 174 26.35 6.07 -17.65
N ALA A 175 25.10 5.64 -17.46
CA ALA A 175 24.64 4.85 -16.32
C ALA A 175 23.94 3.56 -16.81
N ASN A 176 23.94 2.50 -16.00
CA ASN A 176 23.20 1.27 -16.30
C ASN A 176 21.83 1.23 -15.57
N ALA A 177 21.03 0.21 -15.91
CA ALA A 177 19.70 -0.05 -15.33
C ALA A 177 19.69 -0.16 -13.80
N ASN A 178 20.78 -0.62 -13.20
CA ASN A 178 20.88 -0.90 -11.76
C ASN A 178 20.83 0.39 -10.94
N PHE A 179 21.37 1.51 -11.45
CA PHE A 179 21.27 2.80 -10.77
C PHE A 179 19.82 3.30 -10.69
N PHE A 180 19.09 3.16 -11.80
CA PHE A 180 17.67 3.47 -11.84
C PHE A 180 16.89 2.55 -10.89
N PHE A 181 17.14 1.24 -10.96
CA PHE A 181 16.49 0.26 -10.08
C PHE A 181 16.78 0.51 -8.60
N ALA A 182 18.02 0.79 -8.22
CA ALA A 182 18.40 1.11 -6.83
C ALA A 182 17.62 2.33 -6.30
N THR A 183 17.36 3.31 -7.16
CA THR A 183 16.54 4.48 -6.80
C THR A 183 15.07 4.11 -6.62
N THR A 184 14.51 3.26 -7.49
CA THR A 184 13.13 2.75 -7.33
C THR A 184 12.97 1.85 -6.10
N LEU A 185 14.02 1.11 -5.72
CA LEU A 185 14.06 0.32 -4.50
C LEU A 185 14.09 1.22 -3.27
N ALA A 186 14.89 2.29 -3.28
CA ALA A 186 14.90 3.30 -2.22
C ALA A 186 13.53 4.00 -2.09
N TYR A 187 12.86 4.28 -3.21
CA TYR A 187 11.50 4.83 -3.22
C TYR A 187 10.49 3.86 -2.58
N SER A 188 10.55 2.58 -2.92
CA SER A 188 9.70 1.54 -2.32
C SER A 188 9.98 1.40 -0.81
N LEU A 189 11.26 1.45 -0.40
CA LEU A 189 11.66 1.42 1.00
C LEU A 189 11.14 2.63 1.78
N ALA A 190 11.16 3.83 1.19
CA ALA A 190 10.59 5.02 1.79
C ALA A 190 9.09 4.86 2.05
N GLN A 191 8.35 4.21 1.13
CA GLN A 191 6.94 3.87 1.35
C GLN A 191 6.75 2.87 2.49
N VAL A 192 7.57 1.81 2.57
CA VAL A 192 7.51 0.84 3.69
C VAL A 192 7.71 1.56 5.02
N PHE A 193 8.72 2.43 5.12
CA PHE A 193 9.00 3.19 6.33
C PHE A 193 7.87 4.15 6.69
N LEU A 194 7.30 4.86 5.72
CA LEU A 194 6.16 5.74 5.96
C LEU A 194 4.98 4.97 6.55
N VAL A 195 4.56 3.87 5.91
CA VAL A 195 3.42 3.07 6.35
C VAL A 195 3.66 2.46 7.72
N SER A 196 4.87 1.93 7.94
CA SER A 196 5.25 1.31 9.21
C SER A 196 5.29 2.33 10.35
N ASP A 197 5.82 3.52 10.11
CA ASP A 197 5.91 4.59 11.12
C ASP A 197 4.51 5.14 11.46
N VAL A 198 3.63 5.31 10.48
CA VAL A 198 2.23 5.69 10.70
C VAL A 198 1.48 4.61 11.48
N MET A 199 1.68 3.33 11.16
CA MET A 199 1.12 2.20 11.92
C MET A 199 1.61 2.17 13.36
N TYR A 200 2.91 2.33 13.57
CA TYR A 200 3.51 2.37 14.90
C TYR A 200 2.95 3.54 15.72
N SER A 201 2.95 4.73 15.13
CA SER A 201 2.44 5.96 15.72
C SER A 201 0.97 5.84 16.14
N PHE A 202 0.12 5.29 15.28
CA PHE A 202 -1.29 5.04 15.60
C PHE A 202 -1.45 4.06 16.78
N LEU A 203 -0.65 3.00 16.84
CA LEU A 203 -0.71 2.03 17.94
C LEU A 203 -0.27 2.64 19.27
N VAL A 204 0.79 3.46 19.27
CA VAL A 204 1.26 4.16 20.47
C VAL A 204 0.22 5.17 20.94
N HIS A 205 -0.33 5.98 20.03
CA HIS A 205 -1.37 6.93 20.38
C HIS A 205 -2.60 6.24 21.01
N ARG A 206 -3.00 5.09 20.48
CA ARG A 206 -4.07 4.26 21.06
C ARG A 206 -3.71 3.71 22.44
N TYR A 207 -2.47 3.28 22.63
CA TYR A 207 -2.00 2.77 23.91
C TYR A 207 -2.08 3.87 24.98
N ASP A 208 -1.60 5.08 24.65
CA ASP A 208 -1.63 6.25 25.52
C ASP A 208 -3.07 6.69 25.86
N LEU A 209 -4.01 6.59 24.92
CA LEU A 209 -5.43 6.85 25.17
C LEU A 209 -6.05 5.87 26.19
N CYS A 210 -5.64 4.60 26.15
CA CYS A 210 -6.20 3.58 27.03
C CYS A 210 -5.56 3.56 28.43
N HIS A 211 -4.24 3.81 28.52
CA HIS A 211 -3.47 3.71 29.77
C HIS A 211 -3.12 5.07 30.38
N GLY A 212 -3.42 6.15 29.69
CA GLY A 212 -3.05 7.52 30.07
C GLY A 212 -1.58 7.81 29.82
N LEU A 213 -1.26 9.09 29.59
CA LEU A 213 0.13 9.53 29.51
C LEU A 213 0.75 9.49 30.92
N PRO A 214 1.94 8.92 31.10
CA PRO A 214 2.66 9.01 32.37
C PRO A 214 3.05 10.47 32.59
N ARG A 215 2.34 11.17 33.47
CA ARG A 215 2.71 12.50 33.95
C ARG A 215 3.36 12.37 35.30
N VAL A 216 4.55 12.93 35.46
CA VAL A 216 5.18 13.06 36.78
C VAL A 216 4.60 14.32 37.42
N ASP A 217 3.92 14.15 38.55
CA ASP A 217 3.42 15.27 39.36
C ASP A 217 4.59 16.09 39.92
N SER A 218 4.35 17.32 40.40
CA SER A 218 5.39 18.15 41.04
C SER A 218 6.03 17.49 42.28
N HIS A 219 5.42 16.42 42.79
CA HIS A 219 5.91 15.56 43.88
C HIS A 219 6.63 14.28 43.43
N GLY A 220 6.83 14.05 42.12
CA GLY A 220 7.57 12.90 41.61
C GLY A 220 6.74 11.61 41.40
N HIS A 221 5.43 11.65 41.62
CA HIS A 221 4.54 10.49 41.39
C HIS A 221 4.05 10.43 39.94
N THR A 222 4.10 9.24 39.32
CA THR A 222 3.53 9.02 37.97
C THR A 222 2.03 8.87 38.04
N ILE A 223 1.30 9.88 37.57
CA ILE A 223 -0.15 9.89 37.42
C ILE A 223 -0.48 9.62 35.95
N ALA A 224 -1.36 8.65 35.71
CA ALA A 224 -1.93 8.39 34.38
C ALA A 224 -3.17 9.26 34.16
N LEU A 225 -3.09 10.21 33.22
CA LEU A 225 -4.27 10.96 32.76
C LEU A 225 -4.96 10.19 31.65
N ALA A 226 -6.07 9.52 31.96
CA ALA A 226 -6.96 8.97 30.95
C ALA A 226 -7.63 10.14 30.19
N LEU A 227 -7.24 10.34 28.94
CA LEU A 227 -7.95 11.23 28.01
C LEU A 227 -9.20 10.49 27.55
N ARG A 228 -10.27 10.56 28.33
CA ARG A 228 -11.58 10.02 27.97
C ARG A 228 -12.50 11.10 27.45
#